data_AF-A0A1J5PFN6-F1
#
_entry.id   AF-A0A1J5PFN6-F1
#
_cell.length_a   1.000
_cell.length_b   1.000
_cell.length_c   1.000
_cell.angle_alpha   90.00
_cell.angle_beta   90.00
_cell.angle_gamma   90.00
#
_symmetry.space_group_name_H-M   'P 1'
#
loop_
_entity.id
_entity.type
_entity.pdbx_description
1 polymer ?
#
loop_
_entity_poly.entity_id
_entity_poly.type
_entity_poly.pdbx_seq_one_letter_code
_entity_poly.pdbx_strand_id
1 'polypeptide(L)'
;MSDNSFGTTLGPSTPGAINLISGQTGGVVYDGTTLPQNDPNHATPDGQGGYTMIGDVDPTGDVCSSTTNFAHMKGKNVGDYLNAAGISWGFFEGGFDLTITNPNGTIGCARSTVSSIVGGTGFVDYIPHHQPFQYYASTANPTHTRPTSVAVIVTATDGGSNHQYDSHDFFDALAAGNMPAVSYLKAPAIQDGHAGYSDPTDEQQFLTKSINAIMQSPFWKNTVIVVAYDDSDGWYDHVMGPIVNSGFASPADVLTVCKDQTKLPLAGPDGFPVAGRCGYGTRQPLLVISPYAKSNFVDHSVTDQTSILKFIEDNWLGGQRIATGTFDNIAGSITTMLNIASGGSTPAVILDTTTGAVK
;
A
#
# COMPACT_ATOMS: atom_id res chain seq x y z
N MET A 1 -1.08 -11.12 -15.44
CA MET A 1 -1.75 -9.87 -14.98
C MET A 1 -3.21 -10.18 -14.68
N SER A 2 -3.88 -9.34 -13.89
CA SER A 2 -5.34 -9.31 -13.78
C SER A 2 -5.85 -8.07 -14.52
N ASP A 3 -6.92 -8.24 -15.31
CA ASP A 3 -7.65 -7.15 -15.95
C ASP A 3 -8.99 -6.85 -15.26
N ASN A 4 -9.17 -7.36 -14.05
CA ASN A 4 -10.41 -7.26 -13.28
C ASN A 4 -10.12 -6.98 -11.79
N SER A 5 -9.11 -6.13 -11.53
CA SER A 5 -8.69 -5.71 -10.19
C SER A 5 -9.10 -4.25 -9.91
N PHE A 6 -9.62 -3.94 -8.73
CA PHE A 6 -10.17 -2.63 -8.41
C PHE A 6 -9.59 -2.03 -7.13
N GLY A 7 -9.70 -0.71 -6.98
CA GLY A 7 -9.54 -0.08 -5.66
C GLY A 7 -10.59 -0.65 -4.70
N THR A 8 -10.23 -0.91 -3.45
CA THR A 8 -11.18 -1.46 -2.47
C THR A 8 -12.34 -0.47 -2.22
N THR A 9 -12.01 0.82 -2.17
CA THR A 9 -12.95 1.94 -2.15
C THR A 9 -12.61 2.93 -3.27
N LEU A 10 -13.45 3.95 -3.46
CA LEU A 10 -13.17 5.06 -4.38
C LEU A 10 -12.14 6.02 -3.78
N GLY A 11 -10.97 6.14 -4.43
CA GLY A 11 -9.91 7.16 -4.26
C GLY A 11 -9.49 7.53 -2.82
N PRO A 12 -8.59 8.51 -2.68
CA PRO A 12 -7.28 8.60 -3.33
C PRO A 12 -6.25 7.64 -2.67
N SER A 13 -4.97 7.97 -2.70
CA SER A 13 -3.84 7.17 -2.22
C SER A 13 -4.01 6.66 -0.80
N THR A 14 -4.38 7.53 0.15
CA THR A 14 -4.43 7.16 1.56
C THR A 14 -5.46 6.05 1.84
N PRO A 15 -6.73 6.15 1.39
CA PRO A 15 -7.65 5.02 1.44
C PRO A 15 -7.11 3.75 0.76
N GLY A 16 -6.45 3.87 -0.39
CA GLY A 16 -5.85 2.73 -1.09
C GLY A 16 -4.79 2.01 -0.24
N ALA A 17 -3.84 2.77 0.30
CA ALA A 17 -2.76 2.27 1.15
C ALA A 17 -3.28 1.67 2.47
N ILE A 18 -4.28 2.31 3.09
CA ILE A 18 -4.92 1.82 4.31
C ILE A 18 -5.71 0.52 4.05
N ASN A 19 -6.47 0.45 2.95
CA ASN A 19 -7.16 -0.78 2.56
C ASN A 19 -6.17 -1.92 2.30
N LEU A 20 -5.03 -1.66 1.66
CA LEU A 20 -4.00 -2.67 1.41
C LEU A 20 -3.52 -3.39 2.68
N ILE A 21 -3.44 -2.70 3.82
CA ILE A 21 -2.89 -3.27 5.07
C ILE A 21 -3.95 -3.65 6.10
N SER A 22 -5.16 -3.10 6.00
CA SER A 22 -6.20 -3.23 7.02
C SER A 22 -7.58 -3.60 6.49
N GLY A 23 -7.77 -3.57 5.16
CA GLY A 23 -9.02 -3.89 4.50
C GLY A 23 -10.21 -3.02 4.89
N GLN A 24 -9.95 -1.84 5.45
CA GLN A 24 -10.98 -0.93 5.93
C GLN A 24 -10.44 0.49 6.13
N THR A 25 -11.27 1.49 5.89
CA THR A 25 -10.93 2.92 6.10
C THR A 25 -11.75 3.59 7.21
N GLY A 26 -12.46 2.82 8.04
CA GLY A 26 -13.22 3.32 9.19
C GLY A 26 -12.37 3.46 10.45
N GLY A 27 -12.90 4.14 11.46
CA GLY A 27 -12.21 4.31 12.74
C GLY A 27 -11.13 5.39 12.73
N VAL A 28 -11.27 6.39 11.85
CA VAL A 28 -10.40 7.57 11.83
C VAL A 28 -10.63 8.40 13.09
N VAL A 29 -9.54 8.87 13.68
CA VAL A 29 -9.53 9.86 14.75
C VAL A 29 -8.67 11.03 14.31
N TYR A 30 -9.22 12.23 14.41
CA TYR A 30 -8.53 13.47 14.09
C TYR A 30 -7.92 14.08 15.35
N ASP A 31 -6.60 14.20 15.39
CA ASP A 31 -5.85 14.72 16.54
C ASP A 31 -5.53 16.22 16.42
N GLY A 32 -5.82 16.83 15.26
CA GLY A 32 -5.72 18.27 15.02
C GLY A 32 -6.93 19.06 15.52
N THR A 33 -6.75 20.37 15.79
CA THR A 33 -7.81 21.24 16.32
C THR A 33 -8.92 21.58 15.33
N THR A 34 -8.73 21.26 14.05
CA THR A 34 -9.69 21.55 12.98
C THR A 34 -9.54 20.50 11.88
N LEU A 35 -10.32 19.43 11.97
CA LEU A 35 -11.23 19.22 10.86
C LEU A 35 -12.60 19.74 11.31
N PRO A 36 -13.26 20.62 10.54
CA PRO A 36 -14.68 20.78 10.74
C PRO A 36 -15.28 19.38 10.67
N GLN A 37 -16.31 19.10 11.47
CA GLN A 37 -17.16 17.89 11.35
C GLN A 37 -17.72 17.63 9.92
N ASN A 38 -17.31 18.44 8.94
CA ASN A 38 -17.67 18.47 7.53
C ASN A 38 -16.45 18.89 6.66
N ASP A 39 -15.27 18.27 6.79
CA ASP A 39 -14.31 18.31 5.66
C ASP A 39 -14.63 17.13 4.72
N PRO A 40 -15.55 17.33 3.76
CA PRO A 40 -16.05 16.26 2.91
C PRO A 40 -14.97 15.70 1.98
N ASN A 41 -13.77 16.29 1.96
CA ASN A 41 -12.70 15.88 1.06
C ASN A 41 -11.82 14.78 1.68
N HIS A 42 -11.78 14.66 3.01
CA HIS A 42 -10.82 13.79 3.70
C HIS A 42 -11.47 12.72 4.58
N ALA A 43 -12.60 13.04 5.21
CA ALA A 43 -13.39 12.08 5.97
C ALA A 43 -14.88 12.35 5.87
N THR A 44 -15.64 11.30 6.14
CA THR A 44 -17.10 11.38 6.24
C THR A 44 -17.59 10.67 7.49
N PRO A 45 -18.67 11.13 8.13
CA PRO A 45 -19.27 10.43 9.27
C PRO A 45 -19.57 8.97 8.93
N ASP A 46 -19.16 8.06 9.81
CA ASP A 46 -19.31 6.62 9.61
C ASP A 46 -20.67 6.05 10.05
N GLY A 47 -21.53 6.89 10.64
CA GLY A 47 -22.83 6.51 11.19
C GLY A 47 -22.78 5.83 12.56
N GLN A 48 -21.59 5.69 13.17
CA GLN A 48 -21.34 5.10 14.49
C GLN A 48 -20.69 6.09 15.47
N GLY A 49 -20.67 7.38 15.12
CA GLY A 49 -20.06 8.43 15.93
C GLY A 49 -18.56 8.63 15.69
N GLY A 50 -18.00 7.93 14.70
CA GLY A 50 -16.65 8.13 14.19
C GLY A 50 -16.65 8.60 12.73
N TYR A 51 -15.54 8.34 12.04
CA TYR A 51 -15.32 8.75 10.66
C TYR A 51 -14.69 7.64 9.83
N THR A 52 -14.99 7.70 8.53
CA THR A 52 -14.35 6.94 7.48
C THR A 52 -13.44 7.86 6.67
N MET A 53 -12.21 7.40 6.41
CA MET A 53 -11.23 8.08 5.56
C MET A 53 -11.62 7.93 4.08
N ILE A 54 -11.70 9.06 3.39
CA ILE A 54 -12.09 9.16 1.97
C ILE A 54 -11.15 10.05 1.16
N GLY A 55 -10.09 10.58 1.79
CA GLY A 55 -9.11 11.48 1.18
C GLY A 55 -7.77 11.43 1.88
N ASP A 56 -6.83 12.23 1.38
CA ASP A 56 -5.46 12.26 1.90
C ASP A 56 -5.30 13.17 3.11
N VAL A 57 -4.86 12.56 4.21
CA VAL A 57 -4.46 13.24 5.44
C VAL A 57 -3.20 12.59 5.91
N ASP A 58 -2.24 13.33 6.46
CA ASP A 58 -0.98 12.72 6.86
C ASP A 58 -1.14 11.90 8.17
N PRO A 59 -0.28 10.89 8.42
CA PRO A 59 -0.34 10.12 9.67
C PRO A 59 0.07 10.99 10.87
N THR A 60 -0.68 10.86 11.97
CA THR A 60 -0.44 11.63 13.18
C THR A 60 0.90 11.28 13.82
N GLY A 61 1.68 12.31 14.11
CA GLY A 61 2.92 12.19 14.87
C GLY A 61 4.14 11.81 14.04
N ASP A 62 3.97 11.42 12.78
CA ASP A 62 5.10 11.28 11.85
C ASP A 62 5.78 12.65 11.67
N VAL A 63 7.09 12.68 11.86
CA VAL A 63 7.90 13.90 11.91
C VAL A 63 7.89 14.68 10.59
N CYS A 64 7.56 14.02 9.48
CA CYS A 64 7.44 14.63 8.16
C CYS A 64 6.00 14.99 7.77
N SER A 65 5.01 14.69 8.62
CA SER A 65 3.61 15.03 8.36
C SER A 65 3.30 16.52 8.46
N SER A 66 2.23 16.92 7.78
CA SER A 66 1.56 18.20 7.94
C SER A 66 1.23 18.49 9.40
N THR A 67 1.34 19.76 9.78
CA THR A 67 0.96 20.25 11.12
C THR A 67 -0.50 20.68 11.22
N THR A 68 -1.28 20.56 10.14
CA THR A 68 -2.68 21.02 10.08
C THR A 68 -3.64 19.98 9.51
N ASN A 69 -3.16 18.99 8.76
CA ASN A 69 -3.99 17.94 8.15
C ASN A 69 -3.42 16.56 8.48
N PHE A 70 -3.82 16.01 9.63
CA PHE A 70 -3.32 14.72 10.10
C PHE A 70 -4.38 13.94 10.90
N ALA A 71 -4.29 12.61 10.85
CA ALA A 71 -5.19 11.70 11.56
C ALA A 71 -4.49 10.41 11.98
N HIS A 72 -5.10 9.64 12.87
CA HIS A 72 -4.72 8.25 13.14
C HIS A 72 -5.89 7.31 12.94
N MET A 73 -5.58 6.03 12.80
CA MET A 73 -6.54 4.95 12.66
C MET A 73 -6.63 4.15 13.95
N LYS A 74 -7.87 3.84 14.37
CA LYS A 74 -8.14 2.81 15.37
C LYS A 74 -8.12 1.42 14.74
N GLY A 75 -7.98 0.42 15.60
CA GLY A 75 -8.03 -0.98 15.20
C GLY A 75 -6.63 -1.56 15.02
N LYS A 76 -6.55 -2.57 14.17
CA LYS A 76 -5.31 -3.30 13.86
C LYS A 76 -5.13 -3.37 12.36
N ASN A 77 -3.89 -3.56 11.95
CA ASN A 77 -3.52 -3.89 10.58
C ASN A 77 -2.72 -5.21 10.53
N VAL A 78 -2.39 -5.66 9.33
CA VAL A 78 -1.66 -6.92 9.13
C VAL A 78 -0.31 -6.99 9.86
N GLY A 79 0.37 -5.85 10.08
CA GLY A 79 1.62 -5.78 10.82
C GLY A 79 1.49 -6.24 12.26
N ASP A 80 0.37 -5.95 12.93
CA ASP A 80 0.08 -6.45 14.29
C ASP A 80 0.04 -7.98 14.33
N TYR A 81 -0.53 -8.59 13.30
CA TYR A 81 -0.68 -10.05 13.19
C TYR A 81 0.63 -10.73 12.80
N LEU A 82 1.40 -10.12 11.89
CA LEU A 82 2.73 -10.60 11.52
C LEU A 82 3.69 -10.54 12.73
N ASN A 83 3.64 -9.45 13.50
CA ASN A 83 4.38 -9.32 14.76
C ASN A 83 3.99 -10.43 15.75
N ALA A 84 2.70 -10.64 15.97
CA ALA A 84 2.21 -11.68 16.89
C ALA A 84 2.61 -13.10 16.45
N ALA A 85 2.69 -13.35 15.15
CA ALA A 85 3.11 -14.62 14.58
C ALA A 85 4.63 -14.78 14.44
N GLY A 86 5.42 -13.74 14.74
CA GLY A 86 6.88 -13.76 14.58
C GLY A 86 7.32 -13.88 13.10
N ILE A 87 6.51 -13.39 12.17
CA ILE A 87 6.80 -13.39 10.73
C ILE A 87 7.55 -12.10 10.38
N SER A 88 8.69 -12.21 9.70
CA SER A 88 9.49 -11.05 9.31
C SER A 88 8.77 -10.22 8.24
N TRP A 89 8.63 -8.92 8.48
CA TRP A 89 8.01 -8.00 7.54
C TRP A 89 8.61 -6.61 7.60
N GLY A 90 8.32 -5.79 6.58
CA GLY A 90 8.67 -4.37 6.60
C GLY A 90 8.01 -3.56 5.49
N PHE A 91 7.83 -2.28 5.74
CA PHE A 91 7.47 -1.27 4.74
C PHE A 91 8.71 -0.41 4.43
N PHE A 92 9.08 -0.35 3.17
CA PHE A 92 10.32 0.26 2.68
C PHE A 92 9.97 1.39 1.71
N GLU A 93 10.06 2.64 2.16
CA GLU A 93 9.66 3.82 1.39
C GLU A 93 10.84 4.72 1.06
N GLY A 94 10.92 5.21 -0.18
CA GLY A 94 11.93 6.20 -0.53
C GLY A 94 11.73 7.49 0.26
N GLY A 95 12.80 8.00 0.87
CA GLY A 95 12.76 9.27 1.61
C GLY A 95 12.72 9.13 3.13
N PHE A 96 12.47 7.92 3.64
CA PHE A 96 12.31 7.65 5.07
C PHE A 96 13.62 7.81 5.88
N ASP A 97 14.79 7.63 5.27
CA ASP A 97 16.06 7.85 5.96
C ASP A 97 16.41 9.35 6.02
N LEU A 98 16.07 9.97 7.14
CA LEU A 98 16.29 11.40 7.39
C LEU A 98 17.77 11.80 7.46
N THR A 99 18.70 10.84 7.53
CA THR A 99 20.14 11.11 7.65
C THR A 99 20.85 11.23 6.30
N ILE A 100 20.19 10.85 5.20
CA ILE A 100 20.76 10.88 3.86
C ILE A 100 20.61 12.27 3.22
N THR A 101 21.71 12.77 2.68
CA THR A 101 21.73 13.98 1.85
C THR A 101 21.79 13.60 0.38
N ASN A 102 20.83 14.07 -0.41
CA ASN A 102 20.84 13.88 -1.86
C ASN A 102 21.93 14.75 -2.54
N PRO A 103 22.36 14.43 -3.78
CA PRO A 103 23.39 15.21 -4.49
C PRO A 103 23.06 16.71 -4.68
N ASN A 104 21.79 17.08 -4.62
CA ASN A 104 21.33 18.48 -4.65
C ASN A 104 21.42 19.20 -3.29
N GLY A 105 21.93 18.53 -2.25
CA GLY A 105 22.13 19.07 -0.91
C GLY A 105 20.91 18.99 0.02
N THR A 106 19.80 18.42 -0.43
CA THR A 106 18.58 18.28 0.40
C THR A 106 18.66 17.08 1.35
N ILE A 107 18.02 17.17 2.52
CA ILE A 107 18.14 16.20 3.64
C ILE A 107 16.86 16.22 4.50
N GLY A 108 16.65 15.19 5.31
CA GLY A 108 15.53 15.09 6.25
C GLY A 108 14.20 15.02 5.52
N CYS A 109 13.14 15.56 6.12
CA CYS A 109 11.82 15.63 5.49
C CYS A 109 11.78 16.52 4.23
N ALA A 110 12.85 17.28 3.96
CA ALA A 110 12.99 18.08 2.75
C ALA A 110 13.87 17.39 1.69
N ARG A 111 14.36 16.17 1.95
CA ARG A 111 15.15 15.37 1.00
C ARG A 111 14.32 15.18 -0.27
N SER A 112 14.86 15.59 -1.40
CA SER A 112 14.15 15.63 -2.67
C SER A 112 15.03 15.22 -3.84
N THR A 113 14.40 14.66 -4.85
CA THR A 113 15.05 14.24 -6.10
C THR A 113 14.46 15.00 -7.27
N VAL A 114 15.29 15.31 -8.26
CA VAL A 114 14.88 15.97 -9.50
C VAL A 114 14.74 14.90 -10.58
N SER A 115 13.51 14.73 -11.10
CA SER A 115 13.28 13.92 -12.30
C SER A 115 13.97 14.58 -13.49
N SER A 116 14.76 13.80 -14.24
CA SER A 116 15.35 14.26 -15.50
C SER A 116 14.34 14.33 -16.65
N ILE A 117 13.14 13.77 -16.46
CA ILE A 117 12.12 13.58 -17.51
C ILE A 117 11.00 14.60 -17.34
N VAL A 118 10.40 14.69 -16.15
CA VAL A 118 9.36 15.67 -15.82
C VAL A 118 9.97 17.06 -15.59
N GLY A 119 11.24 17.13 -15.17
CA GLY A 119 11.95 18.38 -14.89
C GLY A 119 11.50 19.07 -13.59
N GLY A 120 11.90 20.34 -13.39
CA GLY A 120 11.46 21.15 -12.25
C GLY A 120 12.46 21.26 -11.09
N THR A 121 11.98 21.74 -9.93
CA THR A 121 12.79 22.06 -8.74
C THR A 121 13.08 20.87 -7.82
N GLY A 122 12.67 19.66 -8.23
CA GLY A 122 12.69 18.45 -7.41
C GLY A 122 11.45 18.30 -6.53
N PHE A 123 11.14 17.06 -6.19
CA PHE A 123 10.00 16.70 -5.33
C PHE A 123 10.49 15.91 -4.12
N VAL A 124 9.87 16.12 -2.96
CA VAL A 124 10.26 15.45 -1.70
C VAL A 124 10.13 13.94 -1.88
N ASP A 125 11.14 13.19 -1.48
CA ASP A 125 11.22 11.75 -1.73
C ASP A 125 10.15 10.98 -0.94
N TYR A 126 9.91 11.37 0.32
CA TYR A 126 8.95 10.76 1.24
C TYR A 126 7.58 11.43 1.15
N ILE A 127 6.51 10.64 1.04
CA ILE A 127 5.14 11.14 1.02
C ILE A 127 4.42 10.54 2.24
N PRO A 128 4.25 11.29 3.35
CA PRO A 128 3.73 10.73 4.60
C PRO A 128 2.41 9.98 4.46
N HIS A 129 1.49 10.50 3.64
CA HIS A 129 0.19 9.88 3.44
C HIS A 129 0.19 8.62 2.54
N HIS A 130 1.35 8.24 2.00
CA HIS A 130 1.56 6.94 1.34
C HIS A 130 2.12 5.88 2.29
N GLN A 131 2.33 6.20 3.57
CA GLN A 131 2.87 5.30 4.61
C GLN A 131 1.75 4.81 5.55
N PRO A 132 1.03 3.73 5.21
CA PRO A 132 -0.22 3.38 5.90
C PRO A 132 0.02 2.83 7.33
N PHE A 133 1.21 2.32 7.63
CA PHE A 133 1.53 1.77 8.95
C PHE A 133 1.77 2.85 10.00
N GLN A 134 2.13 4.07 9.59
CA GLN A 134 2.28 5.24 10.48
C GLN A 134 0.95 5.71 11.08
N TYR A 135 -0.20 5.37 10.47
CA TYR A 135 -1.51 5.75 11.00
C TYR A 135 -1.91 4.94 12.24
N TYR A 136 -1.26 3.81 12.50
CA TYR A 136 -1.59 2.93 13.62
C TYR A 136 -0.46 2.98 14.65
N ALA A 137 -0.77 3.44 15.86
CA ALA A 137 0.23 3.59 16.93
C ALA A 137 1.02 2.31 17.24
N SER A 138 0.44 1.13 16.99
CA SER A 138 1.11 -0.16 17.19
C SER A 138 2.19 -0.47 16.17
N THR A 139 2.11 0.07 14.96
CA THR A 139 3.05 -0.19 13.85
C THR A 139 3.80 1.05 13.38
N ALA A 140 3.51 2.22 13.95
CA ALA A 140 4.15 3.48 13.59
C ALA A 140 5.62 3.54 14.05
N ASN A 141 6.43 4.27 13.27
CA ASN A 141 7.76 4.74 13.61
C ASN A 141 7.81 6.25 13.36
N PRO A 142 7.23 7.07 14.26
CA PRO A 142 6.92 8.46 13.96
C PRO A 142 8.16 9.35 13.81
N THR A 143 9.27 8.95 14.42
CA THR A 143 10.55 9.69 14.38
C THR A 143 11.50 9.19 13.30
N HIS A 144 11.06 8.25 12.47
CA HIS A 144 11.87 7.58 11.45
C HIS A 144 13.17 6.99 12.03
N THR A 145 13.06 6.38 13.20
CA THR A 145 14.16 5.70 13.89
C THR A 145 14.79 4.67 12.94
N ARG A 146 16.11 4.75 12.76
CA ARG A 146 16.87 3.89 11.85
C ARG A 146 17.23 2.56 12.51
N PRO A 147 17.33 1.46 11.74
CA PRO A 147 17.80 0.20 12.27
C PRO A 147 19.25 0.33 12.71
N THR A 148 19.63 -0.30 13.83
CA THR A 148 20.99 -0.17 14.37
C THR A 148 22.06 -0.85 13.49
N SER A 149 21.65 -1.73 12.58
CA SER A 149 22.50 -2.36 11.57
C SER A 149 21.64 -3.07 10.51
N VAL A 150 22.24 -3.40 9.36
CA VAL A 150 21.59 -4.22 8.32
C VAL A 150 21.11 -5.58 8.87
N ALA A 151 21.81 -6.14 9.85
CA ALA A 151 21.48 -7.45 10.42
C ALA A 151 20.16 -7.47 11.21
N VAL A 152 19.67 -6.32 11.68
CA VAL A 152 18.44 -6.24 12.49
C VAL A 152 17.22 -5.78 11.69
N ILE A 153 17.39 -5.38 10.42
CA ILE A 153 16.28 -5.06 9.53
C ILE A 153 15.29 -6.23 9.52
N VAL A 154 14.00 -5.93 9.64
CA VAL A 154 12.84 -6.84 9.71
C VAL A 154 12.80 -7.83 10.87
N THR A 155 13.68 -7.67 11.86
CA THR A 155 13.62 -8.44 13.10
C THR A 155 12.74 -7.75 14.13
N ALA A 156 12.22 -8.49 15.11
CA ALA A 156 11.47 -7.91 16.23
C ALA A 156 12.32 -6.97 17.13
N THR A 157 13.64 -6.95 16.93
CA THR A 157 14.60 -6.11 17.67
C THR A 157 15.34 -5.17 16.71
N ASP A 158 14.62 -4.59 15.77
CA ASP A 158 15.15 -3.72 14.71
C ASP A 158 15.67 -2.35 15.17
N GLY A 159 15.95 -2.17 16.46
CA GLY A 159 16.44 -0.90 17.00
C GLY A 159 15.34 0.15 17.22
N GLY A 160 14.06 -0.23 17.12
CA GLY A 160 12.93 0.68 17.28
C GLY A 160 12.46 1.29 15.97
N SER A 161 12.89 0.74 14.83
CA SER A 161 12.33 1.09 13.51
C SER A 161 10.90 0.59 13.34
N ASN A 162 10.45 -0.33 14.19
CA ASN A 162 9.10 -0.87 14.22
C ASN A 162 8.59 -1.30 12.84
N HIS A 163 9.46 -1.97 12.07
CA HIS A 163 9.21 -2.47 10.72
C HIS A 163 9.01 -1.40 9.63
N GLN A 164 9.37 -0.14 9.91
CA GLN A 164 9.30 0.98 8.95
C GLN A 164 10.70 1.45 8.56
N TYR A 165 11.03 1.40 7.28
CA TYR A 165 12.38 1.53 6.75
C TYR A 165 12.42 2.41 5.49
N ASP A 166 13.62 2.84 5.08
CA ASP A 166 13.82 3.45 3.76
C ASP A 166 13.90 2.36 2.70
N SER A 167 13.48 2.67 1.48
CA SER A 167 13.65 1.82 0.29
C SER A 167 15.06 1.22 0.14
N HIS A 168 16.12 1.93 0.51
CA HIS A 168 17.49 1.41 0.39
C HIS A 168 17.78 0.25 1.36
N ASP A 169 17.12 0.24 2.53
CA ASP A 169 17.25 -0.82 3.54
C ASP A 169 16.74 -2.17 3.02
N PHE A 170 15.79 -2.18 2.09
CA PHE A 170 15.34 -3.42 1.43
C PHE A 170 16.47 -4.06 0.63
N PHE A 171 17.22 -3.25 -0.13
CA PHE A 171 18.32 -3.75 -0.96
C PHE A 171 19.49 -4.21 -0.09
N ASP A 172 19.76 -3.52 1.02
CA ASP A 172 20.77 -3.94 2.00
C ASP A 172 20.38 -5.26 2.66
N ALA A 173 19.12 -5.42 3.08
CA ALA A 173 18.61 -6.67 3.63
C ALA A 173 18.65 -7.81 2.60
N LEU A 174 18.27 -7.54 1.35
CA LEU A 174 18.35 -8.50 0.25
C LEU A 174 19.79 -8.96 0.00
N ALA A 175 20.74 -8.04 -0.05
CA ALA A 175 22.17 -8.32 -0.25
C ALA A 175 22.78 -9.09 0.93
N ALA A 176 22.32 -8.81 2.15
CA ALA A 176 22.74 -9.51 3.37
C ALA A 176 22.11 -10.91 3.54
N GLY A 177 21.18 -11.32 2.66
CA GLY A 177 20.50 -12.61 2.79
C GLY A 177 19.38 -12.61 3.84
N ASN A 178 18.79 -11.45 4.12
CA ASN A 178 17.73 -11.24 5.10
C ASN A 178 16.44 -10.71 4.45
N MET A 179 16.09 -11.17 3.24
CA MET A 179 14.84 -10.76 2.59
C MET A 179 13.63 -11.16 3.49
N PRO A 180 12.72 -10.22 3.81
CA PRO A 180 11.59 -10.49 4.70
C PRO A 180 10.57 -11.44 4.07
N ALA A 181 9.73 -12.07 4.90
CA ALA A 181 8.62 -12.88 4.41
C ALA A 181 7.55 -12.04 3.70
N VAL A 182 7.27 -10.84 4.23
CA VAL A 182 6.36 -9.86 3.63
C VAL A 182 7.09 -8.51 3.47
N SER A 183 7.19 -7.99 2.26
CA SER A 183 7.83 -6.70 2.00
C SER A 183 6.92 -5.81 1.16
N TYR A 184 6.69 -4.59 1.64
CA TYR A 184 6.04 -3.53 0.89
C TYR A 184 7.12 -2.55 0.44
N LEU A 185 7.22 -2.31 -0.87
CA LEU A 185 8.16 -1.34 -1.43
C LEU A 185 7.35 -0.18 -2.01
N LYS A 186 7.61 1.04 -1.54
CA LYS A 186 7.10 2.28 -2.11
C LYS A 186 8.28 3.09 -2.63
N ALA A 187 8.22 3.46 -3.90
CA ALA A 187 9.27 4.23 -4.55
C ALA A 187 9.40 5.63 -3.92
N PRO A 188 10.57 6.29 -3.99
CA PRO A 188 10.62 7.74 -3.76
C PRO A 188 9.69 8.43 -4.76
N ALA A 189 9.08 9.54 -4.35
CA ALA A 189 8.01 10.23 -5.09
C ALA A 189 8.21 10.30 -6.61
N ILE A 190 9.37 10.74 -7.09
CA ILE A 190 9.59 10.91 -8.53
C ILE A 190 9.56 9.60 -9.34
N GLN A 191 9.56 8.43 -8.70
CA GLN A 191 9.54 7.11 -9.33
C GLN A 191 8.29 6.29 -8.97
N ASP A 192 7.26 6.89 -8.37
CA ASP A 192 6.08 6.14 -7.92
C ASP A 192 4.93 6.10 -8.95
N GLY A 193 5.13 6.71 -10.12
CA GLY A 193 4.18 6.71 -11.23
C GLY A 193 3.11 7.79 -11.15
N HIS A 194 3.02 8.55 -10.05
CA HIS A 194 2.01 9.59 -9.90
C HIS A 194 2.26 10.77 -10.85
N ALA A 195 1.21 11.19 -11.56
CA ALA A 195 1.29 12.28 -12.51
C ALA A 195 1.70 13.60 -11.85
N GLY A 196 2.44 14.43 -12.58
CA GLY A 196 2.85 15.77 -12.15
C GLY A 196 4.25 15.84 -11.55
N TYR A 197 4.69 14.81 -10.81
CA TYR A 197 6.07 14.73 -10.28
C TYR A 197 6.80 13.43 -10.62
N SER A 198 6.10 12.40 -11.10
CA SER A 198 6.65 11.17 -11.68
C SER A 198 6.15 10.96 -13.12
N ASP A 199 6.66 9.93 -13.77
CA ASP A 199 6.24 9.47 -15.10
C ASP A 199 6.53 7.97 -15.28
N PRO A 200 5.96 7.32 -16.31
CA PRO A 200 6.14 5.88 -16.55
C PRO A 200 7.60 5.43 -16.72
N THR A 201 8.49 6.31 -17.18
CA THR A 201 9.90 6.00 -17.41
C THR A 201 10.69 6.03 -16.10
N ASP A 202 10.42 7.00 -15.22
CA ASP A 202 11.01 7.04 -13.88
C ASP A 202 10.45 5.90 -13.00
N GLU A 203 9.16 5.59 -13.10
CA GLU A 203 8.53 4.41 -12.48
C GLU A 203 9.17 3.10 -12.96
N GLN A 204 9.33 2.94 -14.28
CA GLN A 204 9.96 1.77 -14.88
C GLN A 204 11.36 1.52 -14.30
N GLN A 205 12.15 2.56 -14.07
CA GLN A 205 13.49 2.40 -13.48
C GLN A 205 13.42 1.79 -12.08
N PHE A 206 12.49 2.24 -11.22
CA PHE A 206 12.32 1.66 -9.89
C PHE A 206 11.80 0.21 -9.95
N LEU A 207 10.78 -0.04 -10.78
CA LEU A 207 10.20 -1.39 -10.94
C LEU A 207 11.25 -2.38 -11.45
N THR A 208 11.92 -2.06 -12.56
CA THR A 208 12.93 -2.95 -13.14
C THR A 208 14.13 -3.13 -12.22
N LYS A 209 14.64 -2.09 -11.55
CA LYS A 209 15.71 -2.21 -10.56
C LYS A 209 15.32 -3.19 -9.44
N SER A 210 14.16 -3.01 -8.85
CA SER A 210 13.67 -3.81 -7.72
C SER A 210 13.40 -5.26 -8.11
N ILE A 211 12.65 -5.47 -9.20
CA ILE A 211 12.29 -6.81 -9.70
C ILE A 211 13.54 -7.56 -10.16
N ASN A 212 14.46 -6.92 -10.89
CA ASN A 212 15.71 -7.55 -11.30
C ASN A 212 16.55 -7.97 -10.10
N ALA A 213 16.68 -7.13 -9.07
CA ALA A 213 17.44 -7.44 -7.87
C ALA A 213 16.88 -8.70 -7.18
N ILE A 214 15.56 -8.79 -7.05
CA ILE A 214 14.90 -9.97 -6.48
C ILE A 214 15.13 -11.20 -7.36
N MET A 215 14.92 -11.10 -8.68
CA MET A 215 15.09 -12.20 -9.63
C MET A 215 16.52 -12.75 -9.69
N GLN A 216 17.51 -11.90 -9.44
CA GLN A 216 18.94 -12.27 -9.40
C GLN A 216 19.37 -12.77 -8.02
N SER A 217 18.54 -12.62 -7.00
CA SER A 217 18.84 -13.07 -5.65
C SER A 217 18.57 -14.57 -5.46
N PRO A 218 19.15 -15.20 -4.42
CA PRO A 218 18.81 -16.57 -4.03
C PRO A 218 17.34 -16.77 -3.59
N PHE A 219 16.61 -15.68 -3.32
CA PHE A 219 15.22 -15.72 -2.86
C PHE A 219 14.22 -15.94 -3.99
N TRP A 220 14.57 -15.56 -5.23
CA TRP A 220 13.66 -15.57 -6.37
C TRP A 220 12.80 -16.84 -6.48
N LYS A 221 13.42 -18.01 -6.30
CA LYS A 221 12.78 -19.33 -6.37
C LYS A 221 11.55 -19.50 -5.45
N ASN A 222 11.42 -18.67 -4.42
CA ASN A 222 10.36 -18.70 -3.42
C ASN A 222 9.61 -17.37 -3.29
N THR A 223 9.73 -16.46 -4.28
CA THR A 223 9.14 -15.13 -4.19
C THR A 223 7.92 -14.98 -5.09
N VAL A 224 6.90 -14.30 -4.58
CA VAL A 224 5.80 -13.72 -5.37
C VAL A 224 5.93 -12.21 -5.26
N ILE A 225 6.14 -11.53 -6.38
CA ILE A 225 6.12 -10.08 -6.48
C ILE A 225 4.74 -9.68 -7.00
N VAL A 226 4.11 -8.71 -6.34
CA VAL A 226 2.86 -8.11 -6.78
C VAL A 226 3.13 -6.64 -7.10
N VAL A 227 2.84 -6.23 -8.33
CA VAL A 227 2.81 -4.80 -8.72
C VAL A 227 1.35 -4.36 -8.75
N ALA A 228 1.01 -3.40 -7.91
CA ALA A 228 -0.34 -2.90 -7.69
C ALA A 228 -0.31 -1.39 -7.46
N TYR A 229 -1.45 -0.74 -7.63
CA TYR A 229 -1.62 0.71 -7.49
C TYR A 229 -2.58 1.02 -6.33
N ASP A 230 -2.40 2.18 -5.71
CA ASP A 230 -3.18 2.70 -4.57
C ASP A 230 -4.47 3.38 -5.01
N ASP A 231 -4.44 4.15 -6.09
CA ASP A 231 -5.65 4.66 -6.73
C ASP A 231 -5.55 4.63 -8.27
N SER A 232 -6.41 5.37 -8.96
CA SER A 232 -6.40 5.48 -10.43
C SER A 232 -6.14 6.90 -10.92
N ASP A 233 -5.75 7.82 -10.03
CA ASP A 233 -5.55 9.26 -10.22
C ASP A 233 -6.76 9.95 -10.91
N GLY A 234 -7.93 9.32 -10.80
CA GLY A 234 -9.16 9.73 -11.51
C GLY A 234 -9.13 9.57 -13.03
N TRP A 235 -8.13 8.89 -13.60
CA TRP A 235 -8.06 8.62 -15.05
C TRP A 235 -9.23 7.76 -15.52
N TYR A 236 -9.55 7.92 -16.81
CA TYR A 236 -10.62 7.16 -17.43
C TYR A 236 -10.31 5.66 -17.47
N ASP A 237 -11.18 4.87 -16.86
CA ASP A 237 -11.37 3.45 -17.16
C ASP A 237 -12.83 3.24 -17.61
N HIS A 238 -13.03 2.35 -18.58
CA HIS A 238 -14.34 2.14 -19.20
C HIS A 238 -15.24 1.19 -18.38
N VAL A 239 -14.69 0.48 -17.40
CA VAL A 239 -15.39 -0.53 -16.61
C VAL A 239 -15.99 0.13 -15.38
N MET A 240 -17.31 0.01 -15.24
CA MET A 240 -17.96 0.19 -13.94
C MET A 240 -17.79 -1.10 -13.14
N GLY A 241 -16.88 -1.07 -12.16
CA GLY A 241 -16.64 -2.18 -11.25
C GLY A 241 -17.87 -2.58 -10.43
N PRO A 242 -17.89 -3.81 -9.88
CA PRO A 242 -18.99 -4.24 -9.03
C PRO A 242 -18.97 -3.47 -7.71
N ILE A 243 -20.12 -2.87 -7.36
CA ILE A 243 -20.31 -2.27 -6.03
C ILE A 243 -20.75 -3.38 -5.06
N VAL A 244 -19.78 -3.92 -4.33
CA VAL A 244 -19.91 -5.01 -3.36
C VAL A 244 -20.18 -4.51 -1.95
N ASN A 245 -19.87 -3.26 -1.64
CA ASN A 245 -20.17 -2.60 -0.37
C ASN A 245 -20.91 -1.29 -0.60
N SER A 246 -22.01 -1.08 0.13
CA SER A 246 -22.77 0.16 0.09
C SER A 246 -22.02 1.27 0.84
N GLY A 247 -22.12 2.51 0.36
CA GLY A 247 -21.69 3.69 1.12
C GLY A 247 -22.71 4.11 2.19
N PHE A 248 -23.89 3.49 2.17
CA PHE A 248 -25.00 3.70 3.11
C PHE A 248 -25.53 5.14 3.12
N ALA A 249 -25.51 5.78 1.96
CA ALA A 249 -25.90 7.18 1.76
C ALA A 249 -25.09 8.15 2.63
N SER A 250 -23.78 7.88 2.74
CA SER A 250 -22.82 8.85 3.24
C SER A 250 -22.94 10.15 2.42
N PRO A 251 -22.75 11.34 3.04
CA PRO A 251 -22.68 12.60 2.30
C PRO A 251 -21.64 12.62 1.16
N ALA A 252 -20.61 11.77 1.23
CA ALA A 252 -19.58 11.64 0.21
C ALA A 252 -20.02 10.78 -0.99
N ASP A 253 -21.09 9.99 -0.85
CA ASP A 253 -21.58 9.14 -1.93
C ASP A 253 -22.17 10.01 -3.05
N VAL A 254 -21.58 9.96 -4.23
CA VAL A 254 -22.12 10.63 -5.43
C VAL A 254 -22.88 9.67 -6.35
N LEU A 255 -22.49 8.40 -6.39
CA LEU A 255 -23.13 7.38 -7.20
C LEU A 255 -24.43 6.86 -6.56
N THR A 256 -25.50 6.74 -7.35
CA THR A 256 -26.81 6.26 -6.86
C THR A 256 -26.72 4.88 -6.19
N VAL A 257 -25.89 3.98 -6.74
CA VAL A 257 -25.70 2.63 -6.21
C VAL A 257 -25.03 2.61 -4.83
N CYS A 258 -24.23 3.62 -4.50
CA CYS A 258 -23.61 3.76 -3.17
C CYS A 258 -24.59 4.24 -2.10
N LYS A 259 -25.73 4.84 -2.50
CA LYS A 259 -26.74 5.40 -1.60
C LYS A 259 -27.80 4.40 -1.16
N ASP A 260 -27.65 3.12 -1.51
CA ASP A 260 -28.61 2.08 -1.16
C ASP A 260 -28.55 1.75 0.34
N GLN A 261 -29.48 2.33 1.11
CA GLN A 261 -29.63 2.10 2.55
C GLN A 261 -30.30 0.77 2.90
N THR A 262 -30.76 -0.02 1.91
CA THR A 262 -31.30 -1.36 2.17
C THR A 262 -30.21 -2.41 2.28
N LYS A 263 -28.99 -2.10 1.80
CA LYS A 263 -27.81 -2.93 1.90
C LYS A 263 -26.95 -2.46 3.06
N LEU A 264 -26.92 -3.26 4.14
CA LEU A 264 -26.04 -2.99 5.27
C LEU A 264 -24.58 -2.98 4.81
N PRO A 265 -23.80 -1.94 5.13
CA PRO A 265 -22.39 -1.92 4.80
C PRO A 265 -21.63 -2.93 5.67
N LEU A 266 -20.44 -3.28 5.20
CA LEU A 266 -19.43 -4.01 5.95
C LEU A 266 -19.17 -3.36 7.33
N ALA A 267 -18.65 -4.14 8.28
CA ALA A 267 -18.34 -3.67 9.63
C ALA A 267 -17.02 -2.89 9.68
N GLY A 268 -16.92 -1.95 10.62
CA GLY A 268 -15.70 -1.21 10.94
C GLY A 268 -14.89 -1.91 12.03
N PRO A 269 -13.81 -1.26 12.53
CA PRO A 269 -12.94 -1.82 13.56
C PRO A 269 -13.67 -2.26 14.84
N ASP A 270 -14.76 -1.57 15.20
CA ASP A 270 -15.56 -1.88 16.40
C ASP A 270 -16.64 -2.95 16.16
N GLY A 271 -16.68 -3.58 14.98
CA GLY A 271 -17.60 -4.67 14.65
C GLY A 271 -19.01 -4.24 14.24
N PHE A 272 -19.27 -2.94 14.11
CA PHE A 272 -20.55 -2.38 13.65
C PHE A 272 -20.49 -1.93 12.19
N PRO A 273 -21.59 -2.01 11.42
CA PRO A 273 -21.66 -1.47 10.06
C PRO A 273 -21.27 0.02 10.02
N VAL A 274 -20.41 0.41 9.08
CA VAL A 274 -19.94 1.81 8.93
C VAL A 274 -20.09 2.31 7.50
N ALA A 275 -20.58 3.55 7.38
CA ALA A 275 -20.85 4.26 6.13
C ALA A 275 -19.58 4.83 5.47
N GLY A 276 -19.70 5.30 4.23
CA GLY A 276 -18.64 6.02 3.52
C GLY A 276 -17.57 5.14 2.86
N ARG A 277 -17.78 3.83 2.80
CA ARG A 277 -16.84 2.86 2.20
C ARG A 277 -17.41 2.22 0.94
N CYS A 278 -18.07 3.00 0.08
CA CYS A 278 -18.60 2.46 -1.16
C CYS A 278 -17.47 1.88 -2.00
N GLY A 279 -17.66 0.65 -2.48
CA GLY A 279 -16.63 -0.07 -3.22
C GLY A 279 -17.19 -1.31 -3.91
N TYR A 280 -16.51 -1.86 -4.92
CA TYR A 280 -15.16 -1.45 -5.31
C TYR A 280 -15.11 -0.13 -6.09
N GLY A 281 -13.94 0.49 -6.09
CA GLY A 281 -13.62 1.72 -6.80
C GLY A 281 -13.31 1.49 -8.28
N THR A 282 -12.47 2.37 -8.83
CA THR A 282 -11.99 2.28 -10.21
C THR A 282 -11.09 1.07 -10.39
N ARG A 283 -11.06 0.55 -11.63
CA ARG A 283 -10.20 -0.59 -11.99
C ARG A 283 -8.74 -0.13 -12.04
N GLN A 284 -7.84 -0.97 -11.54
CA GLN A 284 -6.41 -0.71 -11.42
C GLN A 284 -5.59 -1.85 -12.04
N PRO A 285 -4.38 -1.58 -12.54
CA PRO A 285 -3.47 -2.64 -12.95
C PRO A 285 -3.07 -3.53 -11.77
N LEU A 286 -3.04 -4.84 -11.99
CA LEU A 286 -2.49 -5.80 -11.04
C LEU A 286 -1.63 -6.83 -11.79
N LEU A 287 -0.37 -6.95 -11.42
CA LEU A 287 0.56 -7.90 -12.00
C LEU A 287 1.18 -8.79 -10.91
N VAL A 288 1.22 -10.09 -11.18
CA VAL A 288 1.91 -11.08 -10.35
C VAL A 288 3.10 -11.63 -11.12
N ILE A 289 4.29 -11.52 -10.53
CA ILE A 289 5.57 -11.95 -11.11
C ILE A 289 6.20 -12.94 -10.13
N SER A 290 6.44 -14.17 -10.58
CA SER A 290 6.94 -15.25 -9.72
C SER A 290 7.41 -16.43 -10.56
N PRO A 291 8.32 -17.29 -10.06
CA PRO A 291 8.53 -18.62 -10.65
C PRO A 291 7.24 -19.45 -10.72
N TYR A 292 6.28 -19.17 -9.85
CA TYR A 292 4.97 -19.82 -9.80
C TYR A 292 3.93 -19.12 -10.68
N ALA A 293 4.21 -17.95 -11.24
CA ALA A 293 3.22 -17.21 -12.02
C ALA A 293 2.93 -17.91 -13.35
N LYS A 294 1.66 -17.92 -13.76
CA LYS A 294 1.26 -18.33 -15.11
C LYS A 294 1.85 -17.35 -16.12
N SER A 295 2.63 -17.86 -17.07
CA SER A 295 3.30 -17.02 -18.08
C SER A 295 2.34 -16.56 -19.16
N ASN A 296 2.45 -15.29 -19.56
CA ASN A 296 1.60 -14.64 -20.58
C ASN A 296 0.08 -14.88 -20.36
N PHE A 297 -0.33 -14.80 -19.09
CA PHE A 297 -1.69 -15.10 -18.65
C PHE A 297 -2.39 -13.85 -18.14
N VAL A 298 -3.65 -13.69 -18.54
CA VAL A 298 -4.57 -12.68 -18.02
C VAL A 298 -5.63 -13.41 -17.19
N ASP A 299 -5.69 -13.09 -15.90
CA ASP A 299 -6.78 -13.52 -15.05
C ASP A 299 -7.93 -12.53 -15.12
N HIS A 300 -9.15 -13.05 -15.15
CA HIS A 300 -10.39 -12.28 -15.22
C HIS A 300 -11.20 -12.39 -13.93
N SER A 301 -10.69 -13.11 -12.92
CA SER A 301 -11.30 -13.20 -11.60
C SER A 301 -11.31 -11.83 -10.95
N VAL A 302 -12.41 -11.48 -10.28
CA VAL A 302 -12.53 -10.18 -9.58
C VAL A 302 -11.55 -10.15 -8.41
N THR A 303 -10.71 -9.12 -8.36
CA THR A 303 -9.82 -8.82 -7.23
C THR A 303 -9.92 -7.36 -6.81
N ASP A 304 -9.40 -7.05 -5.64
CA ASP A 304 -9.21 -5.68 -5.16
C ASP A 304 -7.91 -5.59 -4.35
N GLN A 305 -7.58 -4.42 -3.82
CA GLN A 305 -6.33 -4.21 -3.06
C GLN A 305 -6.21 -5.18 -1.87
N THR A 306 -7.33 -5.53 -1.23
CA THR A 306 -7.36 -6.51 -0.13
C THR A 306 -7.19 -7.97 -0.58
N SER A 307 -7.19 -8.26 -1.88
CA SER A 307 -6.80 -9.58 -2.39
C SER A 307 -5.32 -9.87 -2.11
N ILE A 308 -4.49 -8.84 -1.97
CA ILE A 308 -3.08 -8.95 -1.54
C ILE A 308 -3.02 -9.25 -0.04
N LEU A 309 -3.78 -8.52 0.77
CA LEU A 309 -3.92 -8.77 2.19
C LEU A 309 -4.40 -10.21 2.47
N LYS A 310 -5.45 -10.64 1.78
CA LYS A 310 -5.99 -12.00 1.84
C LYS A 310 -4.93 -13.07 1.53
N PHE A 311 -4.09 -12.82 0.52
CA PHE A 311 -2.99 -13.73 0.19
C PHE A 311 -1.97 -13.82 1.33
N ILE A 312 -1.67 -12.70 2.00
CA ILE A 312 -0.77 -12.69 3.15
C ILE A 312 -1.35 -13.50 4.30
N GLU A 313 -2.61 -13.27 4.62
CA GLU A 313 -3.33 -13.98 5.67
C GLU A 313 -3.38 -15.50 5.42
N ASP A 314 -3.71 -15.90 4.19
CA ASP A 314 -3.83 -17.31 3.79
C ASP A 314 -2.46 -18.02 3.83
N ASN A 315 -1.37 -17.33 3.48
CA ASN A 315 -0.05 -17.95 3.39
C ASN A 315 0.77 -17.92 4.69
N TRP A 316 0.66 -16.86 5.50
CA TRP A 316 1.48 -16.69 6.72
C TRP A 316 0.69 -16.69 8.04
N LEU A 317 -0.61 -16.42 8.00
CA LEU A 317 -1.46 -16.31 9.21
C LEU A 317 -2.49 -17.45 9.31
N GLY A 318 -2.29 -18.54 8.56
CA GLY A 318 -3.17 -19.71 8.59
C GLY A 318 -4.60 -19.43 8.11
N GLY A 319 -4.79 -18.40 7.28
CA GLY A 319 -6.11 -17.96 6.80
C GLY A 319 -6.90 -17.11 7.79
N GLN A 320 -6.28 -16.67 8.89
CA GLN A 320 -6.90 -15.75 9.83
C GLN A 320 -7.07 -14.36 9.19
N ARG A 321 -8.32 -13.91 9.07
CA ARG A 321 -8.67 -12.54 8.68
C ARG A 321 -8.33 -11.57 9.80
N ILE A 322 -7.77 -10.41 9.45
CA ILE A 322 -7.32 -9.41 10.43
C ILE A 322 -8.45 -8.77 11.23
N ALA A 323 -9.67 -8.75 10.70
CA ALA A 323 -10.86 -8.35 11.46
C ALA A 323 -12.14 -8.89 10.81
N THR A 324 -13.23 -8.83 11.57
CA THR A 324 -14.56 -9.22 11.07
C THR A 324 -15.13 -8.07 10.24
N GLY A 325 -15.52 -8.35 8.99
CA GLY A 325 -16.18 -7.37 8.13
C GLY A 325 -15.26 -6.38 7.43
N THR A 326 -13.95 -6.63 7.39
CA THR A 326 -13.01 -5.99 6.46
C THR A 326 -13.12 -6.61 5.06
N PHE A 327 -12.70 -5.89 4.02
CA PHE A 327 -12.89 -6.30 2.63
C PHE A 327 -12.13 -7.59 2.25
N ASP A 328 -11.04 -7.94 2.93
CA ASP A 328 -10.33 -9.23 2.78
C ASP A 328 -11.22 -10.46 3.05
N ASN A 329 -12.30 -10.29 3.82
CA ASN A 329 -13.30 -11.35 4.03
C ASN A 329 -14.09 -11.70 2.76
N ILE A 330 -14.21 -10.75 1.82
CA ILE A 330 -14.97 -10.91 0.57
C ILE A 330 -14.09 -10.80 -0.68
N ALA A 331 -12.79 -10.56 -0.51
CA ALA A 331 -11.84 -10.40 -1.59
C ALA A 331 -11.65 -11.68 -2.41
N GLY A 332 -11.44 -11.50 -3.71
CA GLY A 332 -10.97 -12.56 -4.60
C GLY A 332 -9.56 -13.02 -4.24
N SER A 333 -9.16 -14.17 -4.80
CA SER A 333 -7.81 -14.70 -4.59
C SER A 333 -6.89 -14.35 -5.76
N ILE A 334 -5.68 -13.88 -5.48
CA ILE A 334 -4.64 -13.72 -6.52
C ILE A 334 -3.97 -15.06 -6.89
N THR A 335 -4.25 -16.15 -6.16
CA THR A 335 -3.63 -17.46 -6.40
C THR A 335 -4.05 -18.08 -7.73
N THR A 336 -5.14 -17.60 -8.34
CA THR A 336 -5.57 -17.94 -9.70
C THR A 336 -4.52 -17.59 -10.76
N MET A 337 -3.65 -16.61 -10.49
CA MET A 337 -2.52 -16.24 -11.35
C MET A 337 -1.27 -17.12 -11.11
N LEU A 338 -1.32 -18.02 -10.12
CA LEU A 338 -0.19 -18.87 -9.72
C LEU A 338 -0.46 -20.36 -10.00
N ASN A 339 0.61 -21.10 -10.28
CA ASN A 339 0.65 -22.56 -10.38
C ASN A 339 1.42 -23.14 -9.19
N ILE A 340 0.91 -22.93 -7.97
CA ILE A 340 1.59 -23.34 -6.72
C ILE A 340 1.78 -24.86 -6.69
N ALA A 341 0.78 -25.63 -7.13
CA ALA A 341 0.81 -27.10 -7.10
C ALA A 341 1.82 -27.73 -8.08
N SER A 342 2.24 -27.01 -9.13
CA SER A 342 3.19 -27.54 -10.12
C SER A 342 4.65 -27.23 -9.79
N GLY A 343 4.94 -26.65 -8.63
CA GLY A 343 6.30 -26.46 -8.12
C GLY A 343 7.07 -25.27 -8.71
N GLY A 344 6.45 -24.43 -9.52
CA GLY A 344 7.03 -23.22 -10.11
C GLY A 344 8.16 -23.49 -11.12
N SER A 345 8.06 -22.95 -12.33
CA SER A 345 9.07 -23.13 -13.37
C SER A 345 9.23 -21.94 -14.32
N THR A 346 8.57 -20.82 -14.03
CA THR A 346 8.62 -19.62 -14.88
C THR A 346 10.00 -18.98 -14.76
N PRO A 347 10.76 -18.86 -15.86
CA PRO A 347 12.09 -18.27 -15.84
C PRO A 347 12.07 -16.80 -15.39
N ALA A 348 13.17 -16.33 -14.80
CA ALA A 348 13.41 -14.92 -14.59
C ALA A 348 13.50 -14.19 -15.95
N VAL A 349 12.98 -12.97 -16.00
CA VAL A 349 13.10 -12.07 -17.15
C VAL A 349 13.79 -10.80 -16.68
N ILE A 350 15.08 -10.68 -16.99
CA ILE A 350 15.86 -9.50 -16.60
C ILE A 350 15.66 -8.42 -17.65
N LEU A 351 15.25 -7.23 -17.19
CA LEU A 351 14.99 -6.09 -18.06
C LEU A 351 16.11 -5.05 -17.95
N ASP A 352 16.42 -4.37 -19.04
CA ASP A 352 17.22 -3.16 -19.02
C ASP A 352 16.43 -2.04 -18.32
N THR A 353 17.02 -1.40 -17.31
CA THR A 353 16.30 -0.47 -16.45
C THR A 353 15.93 0.84 -17.14
N THR A 354 16.64 1.19 -18.21
CA THR A 354 16.41 2.43 -18.97
C THR A 354 15.34 2.22 -20.03
N THR A 355 15.35 1.07 -20.70
CA THR A 355 14.51 0.82 -21.88
C THR A 355 13.32 -0.10 -21.64
N GLY A 356 13.33 -0.88 -20.55
CA GLY A 356 12.32 -1.90 -20.26
C GLY A 356 12.40 -3.12 -21.18
N ALA A 357 13.40 -3.18 -22.08
CA ALA A 357 13.62 -4.31 -22.97
C ALA A 357 14.29 -5.49 -22.26
N VAL A 358 14.11 -6.70 -22.77
CA VAL A 358 14.81 -7.90 -22.26
C VAL A 358 16.32 -7.75 -22.48
N LYS A 359 17.11 -8.05 -21.45
CA LYS A 359 18.57 -7.95 -21.44
C LYS A 359 19.26 -9.22 -21.95
#